data_AF-A0A562R781-F1
#
_entry.id   AF-A0A562R781-F1
#
_cell.length_a   1.000
_cell.length_b   1.000
_cell.length_c   1.000
_cell.angle_alpha   90.00
_cell.angle_beta   90.00
_cell.angle_gamma   90.00
#
_symmetry.space_group_name_H-M   'P 1'
#
loop_
_entity.id
_entity.type
_entity.pdbx_description
1 polymer ?
#
loop_
_entity_poly.entity_id
_entity_poly.type
_entity_poly.pdbx_seq_one_letter_code
_entity_poly.pdbx_strand_id
1 'polypeptide(L)'
;MNRAAHPGSDTPAPAEQRSGAAPLHLVQLDPQAVIDGERCDDTYLADDVHTCGTMRETCPVCTEGRLQLVLRQKNVRVPHLFCLECTRCFGAFLEDGTPALIE
;
A
#
# COMPACT_ATOMS: atom_id res chain seq x y z
N MET A 1 21.19 -33.40 47.79
CA MET A 1 20.94 -31.94 47.76
C MET A 1 20.68 -31.57 46.31
N ASN A 2 19.48 -31.09 46.03
CA ASN A 2 18.91 -30.87 44.70
C ASN A 2 19.55 -29.68 43.97
N ARG A 3 19.65 -29.76 42.63
CA ARG A 3 19.30 -28.65 41.74
C ARG A 3 19.14 -29.12 40.28
N ALA A 4 17.91 -29.03 39.80
CA ALA A 4 17.54 -29.02 38.40
C ALA A 4 17.87 -27.64 37.78
N ALA A 5 18.12 -27.61 36.47
CA ALA A 5 17.83 -26.49 35.55
C ALA A 5 18.05 -26.96 34.10
N HIS A 6 17.00 -27.47 33.45
CA HIS A 6 16.22 -26.82 32.37
C HIS A 6 16.92 -26.77 30.99
N PRO A 7 16.40 -27.49 29.98
CA PRO A 7 16.64 -27.18 28.58
C PRO A 7 15.67 -26.07 28.17
N GLY A 8 16.14 -25.05 27.46
CA GLY A 8 15.22 -24.06 26.91
C GLY A 8 15.87 -22.73 26.61
N SER A 9 16.28 -22.57 25.36
CA SER A 9 16.27 -21.27 24.67
C SER A 9 16.16 -21.53 23.17
N ASP A 10 15.14 -22.29 22.75
CA ASP A 10 14.55 -22.08 21.43
C ASP A 10 14.00 -20.66 21.43
N THR A 11 14.82 -19.72 20.99
CA THR A 11 14.34 -18.40 20.62
C THR A 11 13.70 -18.60 19.26
N PRO A 12 12.36 -18.55 19.12
CA PRO A 12 11.77 -18.56 17.79
C PRO A 12 12.29 -17.32 17.06
N ALA A 13 12.95 -17.52 15.92
CA ALA A 13 13.41 -16.46 15.07
C ALA A 13 12.23 -15.53 14.75
N PRO A 14 12.30 -14.22 15.06
CA PRO A 14 11.30 -13.30 14.61
C PRO A 14 11.55 -13.00 13.13
N ALA A 15 10.52 -13.18 12.30
CA ALA A 15 10.35 -12.63 10.95
C ALA A 15 10.32 -13.57 9.72
N GLU A 16 9.89 -14.83 9.85
CA GLU A 16 9.36 -15.57 8.67
C GLU A 16 7.87 -15.30 8.39
N GLN A 17 7.23 -14.43 9.16
CA GLN A 17 5.83 -14.07 8.96
C GLN A 17 5.72 -12.84 8.05
N ARG A 18 6.09 -12.95 6.77
CA ARG A 18 5.75 -11.94 5.74
C ARG A 18 5.89 -12.39 4.28
N SER A 19 6.12 -13.67 4.01
CA SER A 19 6.30 -14.18 2.62
C SER A 19 5.02 -14.75 1.98
N GLY A 20 3.91 -14.80 2.71
CA GLY A 20 2.65 -15.42 2.26
C GLY A 20 1.46 -14.45 2.13
N ALA A 21 1.70 -13.15 2.06
CA ALA A 21 0.59 -12.21 1.87
C ALA A 21 0.06 -12.36 0.43
N ALA A 22 -1.24 -12.61 0.31
CA ALA A 22 -1.91 -12.77 -0.98
C ALA A 22 -1.61 -11.58 -1.91
N PRO A 23 -1.47 -11.82 -3.22
CA PRO A 23 -1.28 -10.74 -4.18
C PRO A 23 -2.49 -9.79 -4.13
N LEU A 24 -2.22 -8.49 -4.16
CA LEU A 24 -3.28 -7.48 -4.22
C LEU A 24 -3.74 -7.33 -5.67
N HIS A 25 -5.05 -7.34 -5.87
CA HIS A 25 -5.66 -6.95 -7.13
C HIS A 25 -5.71 -5.42 -7.22
N LEU A 26 -5.03 -4.87 -8.22
CA LEU A 26 -4.94 -3.42 -8.42
C LEU A 26 -5.95 -2.97 -9.47
N VAL A 27 -6.79 -2.01 -9.09
CA VAL A 27 -7.75 -1.36 -10.01
C VAL A 27 -7.37 0.10 -10.14
N GLN A 28 -7.20 0.58 -11.36
CA GLN A 28 -6.93 2.01 -11.58
C GLN A 28 -8.15 2.83 -11.16
N LEU A 29 -7.92 3.85 -10.35
CA LEU A 29 -8.95 4.76 -9.87
C LEU A 29 -8.89 6.07 -10.64
N ASP A 30 -10.04 6.74 -10.71
CA ASP A 30 -10.11 8.14 -11.13
C ASP A 30 -9.43 9.01 -10.04
N PRO A 31 -8.38 9.79 -10.37
CA PRO A 31 -7.77 10.72 -9.43
C PRO A 31 -8.78 11.63 -8.71
N GLN A 32 -9.84 12.08 -9.40
CA GLN A 32 -10.85 12.97 -8.82
C GLN A 32 -11.69 12.30 -7.72
N ALA A 33 -11.76 10.97 -7.73
CA ALA A 33 -12.49 10.20 -6.72
C ALA A 33 -11.66 10.00 -5.44
N VAL A 34 -10.32 10.09 -5.51
CA VAL A 34 -9.43 9.67 -4.42
C VAL A 34 -8.69 10.81 -3.75
N ILE A 35 -8.52 11.95 -4.41
CA ILE A 35 -7.79 13.10 -3.87
C ILE A 35 -8.41 14.41 -4.38
N ASP A 36 -8.46 15.42 -3.51
CA ASP A 36 -8.83 16.79 -3.87
C ASP A 36 -7.71 17.46 -4.68
N GLY A 37 -8.13 18.29 -5.62
CA GLY A 37 -7.25 18.88 -6.63
C GLY A 37 -8.05 19.63 -7.68
N GLU A 38 -7.32 20.27 -8.57
CA GLU A 38 -7.87 21.11 -9.62
C GLU A 38 -7.75 20.42 -10.98
N ARG A 39 -8.81 20.52 -11.77
CA ARG A 39 -8.76 20.07 -13.17
C ARG A 39 -8.16 21.19 -14.01
N CYS A 40 -6.99 20.94 -14.59
CA CYS A 40 -6.32 21.84 -15.53
C CYS A 40 -6.31 21.17 -16.90
N ASP A 41 -7.15 21.67 -17.81
CA ASP A 41 -7.35 21.12 -19.15
C ASP A 41 -7.67 19.61 -19.11
N ASP A 42 -6.77 18.78 -19.66
CA ASP A 42 -6.87 17.33 -19.74
C ASP A 42 -6.19 16.60 -18.57
N THR A 43 -5.61 17.35 -17.61
CA THR A 43 -4.88 16.79 -16.47
C THR A 43 -5.56 17.15 -15.15
N TYR A 44 -5.41 16.28 -14.16
CA TYR A 44 -5.83 16.55 -12.79
C TYR A 44 -4.60 16.79 -11.92
N LEU A 45 -4.52 17.99 -11.34
CA LEU A 45 -3.46 18.38 -10.43
C LEU A 45 -3.97 18.23 -9.01
N ALA A 46 -3.55 17.15 -8.35
CA ALA A 46 -3.77 16.98 -6.92
C ALA A 46 -2.82 17.89 -6.14
N ASP A 47 -3.31 18.41 -5.02
CA ASP A 47 -2.46 19.08 -4.03
C ASP A 47 -1.47 18.07 -3.39
N ASP A 48 -0.47 18.57 -2.66
CA ASP A 48 0.62 17.78 -2.05
C ASP A 48 0.22 16.37 -1.58
N VAL A 49 0.63 15.36 -2.35
CA VAL A 49 0.41 13.95 -2.02
C VAL A 49 1.47 13.47 -1.03
N HIS A 50 1.07 13.21 0.20
CA HIS A 50 1.96 12.62 1.19
C HIS A 50 1.90 11.09 1.15
N THR A 51 3.04 10.47 0.85
CA THR A 51 3.19 9.01 0.86
C THR A 51 3.58 8.53 2.25
N CYS A 52 3.00 7.42 2.69
CA CYS A 52 3.26 6.79 3.98
C CYS A 52 4.32 5.69 3.91
N GLY A 53 4.65 5.21 2.70
CA GLY A 53 5.68 4.21 2.49
C GLY A 53 5.60 3.55 1.12
N THR A 54 6.66 2.84 0.75
CA THR A 54 6.72 2.09 -0.51
C THR A 54 6.13 0.69 -0.32
N MET A 55 5.23 0.31 -1.22
CA MET A 55 4.61 -1.00 -1.27
C MET A 55 5.48 -1.99 -2.07
N ARG A 56 5.23 -3.28 -1.89
CA ARG A 56 5.92 -4.32 -2.66
C ARG A 56 5.42 -4.39 -4.10
N GLU A 57 4.17 -3.96 -4.31
CA GLU A 57 3.47 -3.97 -5.59
C GLU A 57 4.10 -2.99 -6.59
N THR A 58 4.23 -3.45 -7.82
CA THR A 58 4.73 -2.67 -8.94
C THR A 58 3.56 -2.06 -9.72
N CYS A 59 3.74 -0.86 -10.24
CA CYS A 59 2.77 -0.21 -11.09
C CYS A 59 2.51 -1.08 -12.34
N PRO A 60 1.26 -1.48 -12.62
CA PRO A 60 0.94 -2.33 -13.77
C PRO A 60 1.13 -1.61 -15.11
N VAL A 61 1.24 -0.27 -15.10
CA VAL A 61 1.44 0.54 -16.30
C VAL A 61 2.92 0.75 -16.61
N CYS A 62 3.74 1.01 -15.59
CA CYS A 62 5.18 1.28 -15.77
C CYS A 62 6.03 0.01 -15.71
N THR A 63 5.52 -1.07 -15.10
CA THR A 63 6.19 -2.36 -14.89
C THR A 63 7.49 -2.35 -14.06
N GLU A 64 8.00 -1.18 -13.70
CA GLU A 64 9.25 -1.03 -12.93
C GLU A 64 9.08 -0.22 -11.63
N GLY A 65 8.17 0.75 -11.61
CA GLY A 65 7.97 1.63 -10.45
C GLY A 65 7.19 0.97 -9.31
N ARG A 66 7.76 0.91 -8.11
CA ARG A 66 7.03 0.49 -6.90
C ARG A 66 5.98 1.52 -6.51
N LEU A 67 4.79 1.05 -6.16
CA LEU A 67 3.70 1.91 -5.74
C LEU A 67 3.93 2.45 -4.32
N GLN A 68 3.45 3.66 -4.07
CA GLN A 68 3.50 4.31 -2.76
C GLN A 68 2.13 4.23 -2.10
N LEU A 69 2.09 3.90 -0.81
CA LEU A 69 0.87 3.93 -0.01
C LEU A 69 0.52 5.39 0.32
N VAL A 70 -0.72 5.77 0.03
CA VAL A 70 -1.31 7.06 0.39
C VAL A 70 -2.51 6.78 1.29
N LEU A 71 -2.46 7.28 2.52
CA LEU A 71 -3.54 7.13 3.50
C LEU A 71 -4.42 8.38 3.53
N ARG A 72 -5.64 8.21 4.04
CA ARG A 72 -6.64 9.27 4.15
C ARG A 72 -6.16 10.38 5.10
N GLN A 73 -5.56 11.43 4.54
CA GLN A 73 -5.06 12.59 5.25
C GLN A 73 -5.18 13.82 4.36
N LYS A 74 -5.45 14.99 4.96
CA LYS A 74 -5.63 16.27 4.25
C LYS A 74 -6.64 16.13 3.10
N ASN A 75 -6.16 16.19 1.87
CA ASN A 75 -6.91 16.20 0.62
C ASN A 75 -7.19 14.79 0.08
N VAL A 76 -6.65 13.74 0.69
CA VAL A 76 -6.90 12.35 0.27
C VAL A 76 -8.27 11.92 0.79
N ARG A 77 -9.17 11.57 -0.12
CA ARG A 77 -10.53 11.10 0.17
C ARG A 77 -10.57 9.61 0.48
N VAL A 78 -9.80 8.82 -0.27
CA VAL A 78 -9.78 7.35 -0.22
C VAL A 78 -8.34 6.86 -0.14
N PRO A 79 -7.99 5.95 0.80
CA PRO A 79 -6.69 5.31 0.81
C PRO A 79 -6.41 4.61 -0.52
N HIS A 80 -5.25 4.86 -1.12
CA HIS A 80 -4.91 4.33 -2.43
C HIS A 80 -3.40 4.14 -2.57
N LEU A 81 -3.01 3.46 -3.65
CA LEU A 81 -1.64 3.33 -4.08
C LEU A 81 -1.34 4.34 -5.19
N PHE A 82 -0.21 5.01 -5.13
CA PHE A 82 0.20 6.06 -6.05
C PHE A 82 1.50 5.69 -6.76
N CYS A 83 1.54 5.82 -8.09
CA CYS A 83 2.78 5.65 -8.84
C CYS A 83 3.47 7.00 -9.04
N LEU A 84 4.72 7.13 -8.59
CA LEU A 84 5.51 8.35 -8.76
C LEU A 84 5.91 8.60 -10.23
N GLU A 85 5.98 7.56 -11.06
CA GLU A 85 6.42 7.66 -12.46
C GLU A 85 5.32 8.14 -13.40
N CYS A 86 4.12 7.56 -13.30
CA CYS A 86 3.00 7.87 -14.20
C CYS A 86 1.83 8.58 -13.51
N THR A 87 1.98 8.94 -12.23
CA THR A 87 1.01 9.68 -11.40
C THR A 87 -0.38 9.06 -11.32
N ARG A 88 -0.52 7.76 -11.66
CA ARG A 88 -1.79 7.03 -11.58
C ARG A 88 -2.06 6.54 -10.16
N CYS A 89 -3.35 6.53 -9.82
CA CYS A 89 -3.87 6.04 -8.54
C CYS A 89 -4.48 4.64 -8.71
N PHE A 90 -4.27 3.77 -7.74
CA PHE A 90 -4.78 2.40 -7.75
C PHE A 90 -5.43 2.05 -6.41
N GLY A 91 -6.63 1.49 -6.46
CA GLY A 91 -7.23 0.79 -5.34
C GLY A 91 -6.63 -0.60 -5.24
N ALA A 92 -6.36 -1.04 -4.01
CA ALA A 92 -5.89 -2.38 -3.75
C ALA A 92 -7.01 -3.22 -3.12
N PHE A 93 -7.25 -4.38 -3.69
CA PHE A 93 -8.31 -5.30 -3.29
C PHE A 93 -7.73 -6.69 -3.04
N LEU A 94 -8.36 -7.43 -2.13
CA LEU A 94 -8.12 -8.86 -1.94
C LEU A 94 -8.79 -9.66 -3.08
N GLU A 95 -8.51 -10.96 -3.16
CA GLU A 95 -9.05 -11.83 -4.22
C GLU A 95 -10.59 -11.90 -4.23
N ASP A 96 -11.23 -11.70 -3.08
CA ASP A 96 -12.69 -11.66 -2.93
C ASP A 96 -13.31 -10.29 -3.28
N GLY A 97 -12.50 -9.32 -3.70
CA GLY A 97 -12.92 -7.95 -4.02
C GLY A 97 -13.04 -7.03 -2.81
N THR A 98 -12.69 -7.50 -1.60
CA THR A 98 -12.65 -6.65 -0.41
C THR A 98 -11.53 -5.62 -0.53
N PRO A 99 -11.76 -4.32 -0.24
CA PRO A 99 -10.70 -3.33 -0.18
C PRO A 99 -9.62 -3.73 0.82
N ALA A 100 -8.37 -3.79 0.38
CA ALA A 100 -7.23 -4.15 1.22
C ALA A 100 -6.74 -2.97 2.07
N LEU A 101 -7.09 -1.75 1.68
CA LEU A 101 -6.82 -0.53 2.42
C LEU A 101 -8.10 -0.10 3.13
N ILE A 102 -8.18 -0.39 4.44
CA ILE A 102 -9.27 0.05 5.31
C ILE A 102 -8.89 1.35 6.01
N GLU A 103 -9.90 2.16 6.35
CA GLU A 103 -9.78 3.45 7.03
C GLU A 103 -9.30 3.35 8.48
#